data_AF-A0A6L8DRE5-F1
#
_entry.id   AF-A0A6L8DRE5-F1
#
_cell.length_a   1.000
_cell.length_b   1.000
_cell.length_c   1.000
_cell.angle_alpha   90.00
_cell.angle_beta   90.00
_cell.angle_gamma   90.00
#
_symmetry.space_group_name_H-M   'P 1'
#
loop_
_entity.id
_entity.type
_entity.pdbx_description
1 polymer ?
#
loop_
_entity_poly.entity_id
_entity_poly.type
_entity_poly.pdbx_seq_one_letter_code
_entity_poly.pdbx_strand_id
1 'polypeptide(L)'
;MTGRTLVGTIVRQFVPCWVLPLGLAACGTGVPDDPGTVEGEALETPYAETFSVVERDGYRIVDIEASVVTWGGAAGGPPQRARLVLVPRDLEPPTLTGDLADATLIRTPVQRIAVNDQPHEAMLRALGVEDRIVAVGGHNSYDDDLRRKARSGRIQQIGYGWHMPPTLDALVAAEPEVLVARMADLTHTQHMERVESLGIPFVPTFIDAEPHYMGRVAWLLLMGLLTGKEAEADAFVRMVAEEVDRLKSLAAEQPRRSVLWAWYRSAGNRWAVTQRNAIAALIRDANAEL
;
A
#
# COMPACT_ATOMS: atom_id res chain seq x y z
N MET A 1 29.13 -30.90 74.31
CA MET A 1 28.58 -30.30 75.55
C MET A 1 28.11 -28.89 75.22
N THR A 2 26.78 -28.72 75.26
CA THR A 2 26.00 -27.50 75.55
C THR A 2 26.43 -26.15 74.96
N GLY A 3 25.59 -25.63 74.04
CA GLY A 3 25.42 -24.21 73.75
C GLY A 3 24.01 -23.95 73.22
N ARG A 4 23.06 -23.62 74.11
CA ARG A 4 21.68 -23.18 73.82
C ARG A 4 21.69 -21.68 73.54
N THR A 5 20.94 -21.20 72.55
CA THR A 5 20.52 -19.79 72.42
C THR A 5 19.22 -19.75 71.61
N LEU A 6 18.07 -19.73 72.29
CA LEU A 6 17.13 -18.61 72.45
C LEU A 6 16.30 -18.28 71.20
N VAL A 7 15.06 -18.78 71.23
CA VAL A 7 13.94 -18.43 70.33
C VAL A 7 13.32 -17.13 70.85
N GLY A 8 13.34 -16.09 70.02
CA GLY A 8 12.64 -14.82 70.25
C GLY A 8 11.60 -14.59 69.16
N THR A 9 10.33 -14.69 69.55
CA THR A 9 9.15 -14.43 68.70
C THR A 9 9.00 -12.93 68.47
N ILE A 10 9.15 -12.47 67.21
CA ILE A 10 8.83 -11.10 66.80
C ILE A 10 7.50 -11.12 66.04
N VAL A 11 6.48 -10.54 66.66
CA VAL A 11 5.17 -10.24 66.06
C VAL A 11 5.36 -9.06 65.09
N ARG A 12 5.20 -9.29 63.78
CA ARG A 12 5.19 -8.21 62.77
C ARG A 12 3.76 -7.68 62.59
N GLN A 13 3.52 -6.46 63.07
CA GLN A 13 2.38 -5.63 62.67
C GLN A 13 2.52 -5.26 61.18
N PHE A 14 1.47 -5.51 60.40
CA PHE A 14 1.30 -5.06 59.02
C PHE A 14 0.38 -3.83 59.01
N VAL A 15 0.89 -2.69 58.52
CA VAL A 15 0.15 -1.46 58.18
C VAL A 15 0.85 -0.88 56.93
N PRO A 16 0.16 -0.20 55.99
CA PRO A 16 -0.05 -0.67 54.62
C PRO A 16 0.75 0.17 53.60
N CYS A 17 0.90 -0.32 52.37
CA CYS A 17 1.37 0.49 51.25
C CYS A 17 0.41 0.31 50.07
N TRP A 18 -0.49 1.28 49.93
CA TRP A 18 -1.32 1.45 48.74
C TRP A 18 -0.42 2.03 47.65
N VAL A 19 0.03 1.18 46.72
CA VAL A 19 0.68 1.62 45.49
C VAL A 19 -0.41 2.09 44.54
N LEU A 20 -0.56 3.41 44.43
CA LEU A 20 -1.32 4.06 43.36
C LEU A 20 -0.58 3.80 42.03
N PRO A 21 -1.18 3.12 41.05
CA PRO A 21 -0.58 3.01 39.73
C PRO A 21 -0.70 4.38 39.05
N LEU A 22 0.42 5.09 38.92
CA LEU A 22 0.55 6.17 37.94
C LEU A 22 0.40 5.55 36.55
N GLY A 23 -0.73 5.85 35.90
CA GLY A 23 -0.89 5.58 34.47
C GLY A 23 0.10 6.44 33.69
N LEU A 24 1.13 5.80 33.13
CA LEU A 24 1.94 6.38 32.07
C LEU A 24 1.06 6.47 30.83
N ALA A 25 0.53 7.67 30.56
CA ALA A 25 0.00 8.00 29.24
C ALA A 25 1.19 8.05 28.28
N ALA A 26 1.42 6.95 27.56
CA ALA A 26 2.29 6.95 26.41
C ALA A 26 1.60 7.76 25.31
N CYS A 27 2.14 8.93 24.99
CA CYS A 27 1.85 9.58 23.71
C CYS A 27 2.49 8.72 22.61
N GLY A 28 1.76 7.71 22.15
CA GLY A 28 2.09 7.02 20.91
C GLY A 28 1.64 7.89 19.75
N THR A 29 2.58 8.36 18.93
CA THR A 29 2.32 8.87 17.58
C THR A 29 2.08 7.71 16.63
N GLY A 30 1.14 6.84 16.98
CA GLY A 30 0.70 5.74 16.13
C GLY A 30 -0.47 6.19 15.28
N VAL A 31 -0.47 5.80 14.01
CA VAL A 31 -1.68 5.80 13.18
C VAL A 31 -2.79 5.06 13.95
N PRO A 32 -4.01 5.60 14.11
CA PRO A 32 -5.08 4.94 14.84
C PRO A 32 -5.37 3.53 14.30
N ASP A 33 -5.68 2.58 15.20
CA ASP A 33 -6.01 1.19 14.85
C ASP A 33 -7.25 1.06 13.93
N ASP A 34 -8.13 2.07 13.97
CA ASP A 34 -9.32 2.20 13.12
C ASP A 34 -9.55 3.70 12.82
N PRO A 35 -9.43 4.16 11.56
CA PRO A 35 -9.71 5.53 11.18
C PRO A 35 -11.22 5.86 11.25
N GLY A 36 -12.06 4.88 11.61
CA GLY A 36 -13.50 5.01 11.74
C GLY A 36 -14.20 5.05 10.38
N THR A 37 -15.50 4.77 10.38
CA THR A 37 -16.34 4.88 9.18
C THR A 37 -16.54 6.34 8.80
N VAL A 38 -16.40 6.63 7.51
CA VAL A 38 -16.58 7.95 6.92
C VAL A 38 -17.98 8.04 6.30
N GLU A 39 -18.68 9.14 6.53
CA GLU A 39 -19.95 9.41 5.86
C GLU A 39 -19.74 9.89 4.40
N GLY A 40 -20.63 9.46 3.50
CA GLY A 40 -20.68 9.93 2.12
C GLY A 40 -21.27 8.89 1.16
N GLU A 41 -21.22 9.17 -0.13
CA GLU A 41 -21.64 8.26 -1.19
C GLU A 41 -20.51 7.30 -1.55
N ALA A 42 -20.69 6.00 -1.33
CA ALA A 42 -19.70 5.00 -1.70
C ALA A 42 -19.62 4.89 -3.24
N LEU A 43 -18.40 4.94 -3.77
CA LEU A 43 -18.14 4.69 -5.19
C LEU A 43 -17.82 3.22 -5.41
N GLU A 44 -18.24 2.70 -6.56
CA GLU A 44 -17.92 1.33 -6.95
C GLU A 44 -16.43 1.20 -7.27
N THR A 45 -15.75 0.28 -6.58
CA THR A 45 -14.37 -0.10 -6.84
C THR A 45 -14.31 -1.60 -7.13
N PRO A 46 -14.80 -2.06 -8.31
CA PRO A 46 -14.90 -3.47 -8.61
C PRO A 46 -13.53 -4.16 -8.46
N TYR A 47 -13.55 -5.36 -7.89
CA TYR A 47 -12.38 -6.21 -7.60
C TYR A 47 -11.41 -5.70 -6.52
N ALA A 48 -11.45 -4.43 -6.13
CA ALA A 48 -10.58 -3.90 -5.08
C ALA A 48 -11.05 -4.42 -3.71
N GLU A 49 -10.13 -5.04 -2.97
CA GLU A 49 -10.37 -5.45 -1.57
C GLU A 49 -9.44 -4.72 -0.59
N THR A 50 -8.42 -4.01 -1.09
CA THR A 50 -7.44 -3.29 -0.25
C THR A 50 -7.66 -1.79 -0.18
N PHE A 51 -8.66 -1.25 -0.88
CA PHE A 51 -9.08 0.12 -0.71
C PHE A 51 -10.55 0.31 -1.04
N SER A 52 -11.14 1.38 -0.50
CA SER A 52 -12.50 1.82 -0.80
C SER A 52 -12.51 3.34 -1.04
N VAL A 53 -13.56 3.83 -1.70
CA VAL A 53 -13.68 5.26 -2.03
C VAL A 53 -15.07 5.76 -1.67
N VAL A 54 -15.11 6.91 -0.99
CA VAL A 54 -16.33 7.63 -0.64
C VAL A 54 -16.26 9.04 -1.20
N GLU A 55 -17.35 9.51 -1.78
CA GLU A 55 -17.58 10.90 -2.16
C GLU A 55 -18.27 11.66 -1.03
N ARG A 56 -17.69 12.80 -0.64
CA ARG A 56 -18.28 13.72 0.34
C ARG A 56 -18.00 15.15 -0.08
N ASP A 57 -19.04 15.98 -0.12
CA ASP A 57 -18.95 17.43 -0.38
C ASP A 57 -18.05 17.83 -1.57
N GLY A 58 -18.07 17.03 -2.66
CA GLY A 58 -17.31 17.28 -3.88
C GLY A 58 -15.83 16.86 -3.84
N TYR A 59 -15.33 16.30 -2.73
CA TYR A 59 -14.03 15.63 -2.67
C TYR A 59 -14.19 14.11 -2.49
N ARG A 60 -13.08 13.39 -2.58
CA ARG A 60 -13.03 11.93 -2.40
C ARG A 60 -12.21 11.56 -1.18
N ILE A 61 -12.66 10.56 -0.44
CA ILE A 61 -11.97 9.99 0.69
C ILE A 61 -11.64 8.55 0.30
N VAL A 62 -10.35 8.20 0.33
CA VAL A 62 -9.87 6.87 -0.02
C VAL A 62 -9.33 6.23 1.24
N ASP A 63 -9.92 5.13 1.66
CA ASP A 63 -9.41 4.30 2.74
C ASP A 63 -8.66 3.13 2.15
N ILE A 64 -7.38 3.02 2.49
CA ILE A 64 -6.51 1.91 2.11
C ILE A 64 -6.34 1.04 3.34
N GLU A 65 -6.67 -0.24 3.23
CA GLU A 65 -6.52 -1.24 4.29
C GLU A 65 -5.90 -2.51 3.71
N ALA A 66 -4.77 -2.94 4.26
CA ALA A 66 -4.15 -4.18 3.86
C ALA A 66 -3.63 -4.97 5.06
N SER A 67 -4.04 -6.24 5.16
CA SER A 67 -3.39 -7.19 6.07
C SER A 67 -2.06 -7.62 5.48
N VAL A 68 -1.00 -6.89 5.81
CA VAL A 68 0.34 -7.23 5.33
C VAL A 68 0.85 -8.45 6.06
N VAL A 69 0.99 -9.54 5.31
CA VAL A 69 1.48 -10.81 5.80
C VAL A 69 3.02 -10.81 5.78
N THR A 70 3.63 -11.09 6.93
CA THR A 70 5.05 -11.46 6.98
C THR A 70 5.27 -12.80 6.27
N TRP A 71 6.35 -12.93 5.50
CA TRP A 71 6.63 -14.13 4.71
C TRP A 71 6.78 -15.39 5.60
N GLY A 72 5.90 -16.38 5.42
CA GLY A 72 5.96 -17.66 6.14
C GLY A 72 4.59 -18.35 6.27
N GLY A 73 4.57 -19.62 6.68
CA GLY A 73 3.35 -20.42 6.82
C GLY A 73 2.40 -20.00 7.97
N ALA A 74 2.79 -19.03 8.77
CA ALA A 74 1.93 -18.35 9.74
C ALA A 74 1.69 -16.92 9.24
N ALA A 75 0.78 -16.79 8.27
CA ALA A 75 0.42 -15.53 7.68
C ALA A 75 -0.32 -14.66 8.72
N GLY A 76 0.36 -13.67 9.29
CA GLY A 76 -0.23 -12.73 10.23
C GLY A 76 0.62 -11.47 10.35
N GLY A 77 -0.07 -10.33 10.41
CA GLY A 77 0.47 -8.99 10.64
C GLY A 77 -0.71 -8.04 10.91
N PRO A 78 -0.54 -6.98 11.71
CA PRO A 78 -1.61 -6.02 11.95
C PRO A 78 -2.04 -5.36 10.63
N PRO A 79 -3.34 -5.09 10.43
CA PRO A 79 -3.80 -4.36 9.26
C PRO A 79 -3.05 -3.01 9.17
N GLN A 80 -2.56 -2.70 7.99
CA GLN A 80 -1.93 -1.43 7.66
C GLN A 80 -3.00 -0.54 7.05
N ARG A 81 -3.12 0.70 7.54
CA ARG A 81 -4.17 1.62 7.15
C ARG A 81 -3.59 2.96 6.71
N ALA A 82 -4.21 3.58 5.70
CA ALA A 82 -3.96 4.96 5.31
C ALA A 82 -5.25 5.58 4.77
N ARG A 83 -5.50 6.85 5.12
CA ARG A 83 -6.62 7.63 4.60
C ARG A 83 -6.11 8.75 3.72
N LEU A 84 -6.67 8.89 2.53
CA LEU A 84 -6.38 9.98 1.60
C LEU A 84 -7.61 10.85 1.41
N VAL A 85 -7.41 12.16 1.25
CA VAL A 85 -8.44 13.11 0.88
C VAL A 85 -8.03 13.73 -0.45
N LEU A 86 -8.70 13.31 -1.53
CA LEU A 86 -8.46 13.80 -2.88
C LEU A 86 -9.39 14.99 -3.15
N VAL A 87 -8.82 16.18 -3.24
CA VAL A 87 -9.57 17.42 -3.40
C VAL A 87 -9.33 18.01 -4.79
N PRO A 88 -10.38 18.22 -5.59
CA PRO A 88 -10.25 18.95 -6.85
C PRO A 88 -9.57 20.32 -6.67
N ARG A 89 -8.72 20.72 -7.62
CA ARG A 89 -7.93 21.97 -7.54
C ARG A 89 -8.76 23.24 -7.45
N ASP A 90 -10.00 23.21 -7.90
CA ASP A 90 -10.98 24.31 -7.87
C ASP A 90 -11.86 24.30 -6.61
N LEU A 91 -11.77 23.26 -5.77
CA LEU A 91 -12.47 23.15 -4.50
C LEU A 91 -11.56 23.56 -3.33
N GLU A 92 -12.11 24.28 -2.35
CA GLU A 92 -11.38 24.59 -1.11
C GLU A 92 -11.17 23.30 -0.29
N PRO A 93 -9.94 23.01 0.16
CA PRO A 93 -9.65 21.90 1.07
C PRO A 93 -10.55 21.86 2.32
N PRO A 94 -11.05 20.69 2.74
CA PRO A 94 -11.65 20.56 4.06
C PRO A 94 -10.56 20.69 5.14
N THR A 95 -10.95 21.16 6.32
CA THR A 95 -10.07 21.09 7.50
C THR A 95 -9.89 19.63 7.92
N LEU A 96 -8.65 19.15 7.97
CA LEU A 96 -8.31 17.80 8.39
C LEU A 96 -8.48 17.64 9.91
N THR A 97 -9.72 17.40 10.33
CA THR A 97 -10.13 17.25 11.74
C THR A 97 -11.14 16.11 11.86
N GLY A 98 -11.36 15.62 13.08
CA GLY A 98 -12.32 14.53 13.32
C GLY A 98 -11.89 13.25 12.59
N ASP A 99 -12.78 12.74 11.75
CA ASP A 99 -12.55 11.54 10.92
C ASP A 99 -11.47 11.75 9.83
N LEU A 100 -11.09 12.99 9.53
CA LEU A 100 -10.01 13.31 8.59
C LEU A 100 -8.67 13.69 9.26
N ALA A 101 -8.57 13.62 10.59
CA ALA A 101 -7.41 14.16 11.32
C ALA A 101 -6.05 13.58 10.86
N ASP A 102 -6.01 12.29 10.53
CA ASP A 102 -4.80 11.58 10.10
C ASP A 102 -4.73 11.36 8.58
N ALA A 103 -5.57 12.06 7.81
CA ALA A 103 -5.63 11.87 6.38
C ALA A 103 -4.54 12.65 5.63
N THR A 104 -4.03 12.07 4.55
CA THR A 104 -3.16 12.76 3.60
C THR A 104 -3.98 13.50 2.56
N LEU A 105 -3.87 14.82 2.52
CA LEU A 105 -4.53 15.63 1.49
C LEU A 105 -3.73 15.65 0.18
N ILE A 106 -4.42 15.40 -0.94
CA ILE A 106 -3.85 15.40 -2.28
C ILE A 106 -4.74 16.25 -3.20
N ARG A 107 -4.12 17.13 -3.99
CA ARG A 107 -4.84 17.96 -4.98
C ARG A 107 -4.95 17.23 -6.31
N THR A 108 -6.15 17.10 -6.85
CA THR A 108 -6.39 16.42 -8.14
C THR A 108 -6.87 17.41 -9.23
N PRO A 109 -6.52 17.17 -10.51
CA PRO A 109 -5.66 16.11 -11.02
C PRO A 109 -4.18 16.39 -10.72
N VAL A 110 -3.45 15.35 -10.32
CA VAL A 110 -2.01 15.37 -10.11
C VAL A 110 -1.28 15.45 -11.45
N GLN A 111 -0.29 16.34 -11.52
CA GLN A 111 0.52 16.67 -12.71
C GLN A 111 1.98 16.23 -12.60
N ARG A 112 2.49 15.97 -11.38
CA ARG A 112 3.87 15.52 -11.15
C ARG A 112 3.88 14.35 -10.19
N ILE A 113 4.17 13.16 -10.70
CA ILE A 113 4.04 11.90 -9.96
C ILE A 113 5.41 11.24 -9.83
N ALA A 114 5.75 10.84 -8.61
CA ALA A 114 6.87 9.94 -8.35
C ALA A 114 6.33 8.52 -8.12
N VAL A 115 6.97 7.52 -8.73
CA VAL A 115 6.66 6.08 -8.54
C VAL A 115 7.92 5.29 -8.28
N ASN A 116 7.85 4.22 -7.46
CA ASN A 116 9.04 3.41 -7.09
C ASN A 116 9.06 2.00 -7.74
N ASP A 117 8.15 1.71 -8.66
CA ASP A 117 7.98 0.39 -9.27
C ASP A 117 7.34 0.44 -10.66
N GLN A 118 7.55 -0.63 -11.43
CA GLN A 118 7.06 -0.71 -12.81
C GLN A 118 5.54 -0.86 -12.97
N PRO A 119 4.79 -1.54 -12.07
CA PRO A 119 3.33 -1.59 -12.14
C PRO A 119 2.68 -0.20 -12.21
N HIS A 120 3.06 0.74 -11.35
CA HIS A 120 2.48 2.08 -11.37
C HIS A 120 2.93 2.88 -12.60
N GLU A 121 4.17 2.70 -13.08
CA GLU A 121 4.60 3.25 -14.38
C GLU A 121 3.68 2.77 -15.53
N ALA A 122 3.37 1.47 -15.57
CA ALA A 122 2.49 0.89 -16.59
C ALA A 122 1.03 1.35 -16.46
N MET A 123 0.53 1.51 -15.24
CA MET A 123 -0.81 2.04 -14.96
C MET A 123 -0.96 3.47 -15.48
N LEU A 124 0.00 4.35 -15.17
CA LEU A 124 -0.02 5.74 -15.65
C LEU A 124 0.10 5.82 -17.18
N ARG A 125 0.88 4.93 -17.80
CA ARG A 125 0.92 4.78 -19.25
C ARG A 125 -0.41 4.31 -19.84
N ALA A 126 -1.10 3.36 -19.19
CA ALA A 126 -2.41 2.88 -19.63
C ALA A 126 -3.47 4.00 -19.60
N LEU A 127 -3.34 4.95 -18.67
CA LEU A 127 -4.16 6.16 -18.58
C LEU A 127 -3.71 7.30 -19.52
N GLY A 128 -2.59 7.11 -20.25
CA GLY A 128 -2.04 8.11 -21.17
C GLY A 128 -1.47 9.35 -20.48
N VAL A 129 -0.96 9.19 -19.26
CA VAL A 129 -0.41 10.28 -18.43
C VAL A 129 1.02 9.97 -17.95
N GLU A 130 1.76 9.11 -18.65
CA GLU A 130 3.14 8.76 -18.31
C GLU A 130 4.11 9.97 -18.39
N ASP A 131 3.75 11.02 -19.10
CA ASP A 131 4.49 12.28 -19.18
C ASP A 131 4.52 13.04 -17.85
N ARG A 132 3.56 12.76 -16.95
CA ARG A 132 3.50 13.30 -15.59
C ARG A 132 4.47 12.63 -14.62
N ILE A 133 5.15 11.55 -15.02
CA ILE A 133 6.12 10.86 -14.18
C ILE A 133 7.43 11.66 -14.12
N VAL A 134 7.76 12.17 -12.92
CA VAL A 134 8.96 13.00 -12.68
C VAL A 134 10.07 12.25 -11.95
N ALA A 135 9.75 11.11 -11.34
CA ALA A 135 10.70 10.22 -10.69
C ALA A 135 10.26 8.75 -10.79
N VAL A 136 11.23 7.87 -10.99
CA VAL A 136 11.05 6.41 -11.09
C VAL A 136 11.98 5.68 -10.13
N GLY A 137 11.73 4.41 -9.88
CA GLY A 137 12.63 3.61 -9.04
C GLY A 137 14.06 3.48 -9.60
N GLY A 138 14.26 3.63 -10.91
CA GLY A 138 15.58 3.55 -11.53
C GLY A 138 15.53 3.33 -13.04
N HIS A 139 16.51 2.61 -13.59
CA HIS A 139 16.62 2.40 -15.03
C HIS A 139 15.86 1.18 -15.58
N ASN A 140 15.19 0.40 -14.72
CA ASN A 140 14.51 -0.84 -15.10
C ASN A 140 13.01 -0.57 -15.29
N SER A 141 12.67 0.06 -16.40
CA SER A 141 11.28 0.29 -16.81
C SER A 141 10.93 -0.56 -18.04
N TYR A 142 9.68 -1.06 -18.07
CA TYR A 142 9.08 -1.66 -19.26
C TYR A 142 8.72 -0.62 -20.34
N ASP A 143 8.75 0.68 -19.98
CA ASP A 143 8.56 1.78 -20.88
C ASP A 143 9.92 2.29 -21.40
N ASP A 144 10.08 2.25 -22.72
CA ASP A 144 11.30 2.68 -23.40
C ASP A 144 11.60 4.17 -23.24
N ASP A 145 10.57 5.01 -23.17
CA ASP A 145 10.72 6.44 -22.99
C ASP A 145 11.08 6.81 -21.55
N LEU A 146 10.41 6.23 -20.56
CA LEU A 146 10.76 6.41 -19.14
C LEU A 146 12.19 5.95 -18.89
N ARG A 147 12.58 4.79 -19.43
CA ARG A 147 13.95 4.28 -19.33
C ARG A 147 14.97 5.24 -19.94
N ARG A 148 14.68 5.83 -21.11
CA ARG A 148 15.57 6.84 -21.72
C ARG A 148 15.64 8.10 -20.86
N LYS A 149 14.49 8.62 -20.39
CA LYS A 149 14.41 9.80 -19.52
C LYS A 149 15.23 9.61 -18.25
N ALA A 150 15.08 8.48 -17.56
CA ALA A 150 15.81 8.15 -16.34
C ALA A 150 17.32 8.06 -16.58
N ARG A 151 17.76 7.37 -17.64
CA ARG A 151 19.19 7.26 -18.01
C ARG A 151 19.82 8.61 -18.40
N SER A 152 19.03 9.51 -18.98
CA SER A 152 19.47 10.86 -19.34
C SER A 152 19.44 11.86 -18.18
N GLY A 153 18.91 11.48 -17.01
CA GLY A 153 18.70 12.39 -15.87
C GLY A 153 17.55 13.38 -16.04
N ARG A 154 16.68 13.20 -17.04
CA ARG A 154 15.48 14.05 -17.25
C ARG A 154 14.38 13.80 -16.23
N ILE A 155 14.34 12.60 -15.66
CA ILE A 155 13.51 12.25 -14.50
C ILE A 155 14.42 11.62 -13.45
N GLN A 156 14.09 11.82 -12.17
CA GLN A 156 14.92 11.38 -11.07
C GLN A 156 14.81 9.87 -10.81
N GLN A 157 15.84 9.32 -10.20
CA GLN A 157 15.88 7.91 -9.79
C GLN A 157 15.84 7.84 -8.27
N ILE A 158 14.73 7.37 -7.73
CA ILE A 158 14.48 7.35 -6.28
C ILE A 158 14.74 5.98 -5.64
N GLY A 159 15.07 4.95 -6.42
CA GLY A 159 15.32 3.60 -5.92
C GLY A 159 14.11 2.67 -6.08
N TYR A 160 14.37 1.44 -6.49
CA TYR A 160 13.36 0.37 -6.51
C TYR A 160 13.31 -0.31 -5.16
N GLY A 161 12.12 -0.48 -4.61
CA GLY A 161 11.99 -1.25 -3.39
C GLY A 161 10.66 -1.06 -2.72
N TRP A 162 9.93 -2.16 -2.62
CA TRP A 162 8.77 -2.27 -1.73
C TRP A 162 9.20 -2.46 -0.26
N HIS A 163 10.48 -2.73 -0.01
CA HIS A 163 11.09 -2.90 1.32
C HIS A 163 12.15 -1.82 1.61
N MET A 164 12.31 -0.83 0.73
CA MET A 164 13.32 0.23 0.90
C MET A 164 12.66 1.59 0.66
N PRO A 165 12.95 2.59 1.51
CA PRO A 165 12.47 3.95 1.28
C PRO A 165 13.13 4.59 0.05
N PRO A 166 12.48 5.61 -0.55
CA PRO A 166 13.07 6.35 -1.66
C PRO A 166 14.29 7.17 -1.23
N THR A 167 15.17 7.46 -2.20
CA THR A 167 16.28 8.40 -2.04
C THR A 167 15.73 9.82 -1.93
N LEU A 168 15.70 10.36 -0.73
CA LEU A 168 15.03 11.63 -0.42
C LEU A 168 15.55 12.83 -1.23
N ASP A 169 16.86 12.97 -1.37
CA ASP A 169 17.44 14.10 -2.12
C ASP A 169 17.00 14.10 -3.59
N ALA A 170 16.95 12.91 -4.21
CA ALA A 170 16.46 12.74 -5.57
C ALA A 170 14.94 12.97 -5.67
N LEU A 171 14.18 12.54 -4.67
CA LEU A 171 12.73 12.75 -4.60
C LEU A 171 12.39 14.24 -4.48
N VAL A 172 13.04 14.97 -3.56
CA VAL A 172 12.84 16.41 -3.38
C VAL A 172 13.24 17.17 -4.65
N ALA A 173 14.38 16.82 -5.26
CA ALA A 173 14.82 17.42 -6.51
C ALA A 173 13.86 17.17 -7.69
N ALA A 174 13.02 16.14 -7.62
CA ALA A 174 12.00 15.87 -8.61
C ALA A 174 10.75 16.74 -8.44
N GLU A 175 10.57 17.41 -7.29
CA GLU A 175 9.39 18.23 -6.96
C GLU A 175 8.05 17.54 -7.31
N PRO A 176 7.79 16.30 -6.87
CA PRO A 176 6.52 15.64 -7.13
C PRO A 176 5.40 16.25 -6.29
N GLU A 177 4.19 16.24 -6.82
CA GLU A 177 2.97 16.56 -6.09
C GLU A 177 2.45 15.37 -5.28
N VAL A 178 2.87 14.15 -5.64
CA VAL A 178 2.59 12.92 -4.90
C VAL A 178 3.69 11.89 -5.13
N LEU A 179 4.03 11.13 -4.10
CA LEU A 179 4.74 9.86 -4.22
C LEU A 179 3.74 8.71 -4.10
N VAL A 180 3.53 7.96 -5.18
CA VAL A 180 2.83 6.68 -5.15
C VAL A 180 3.87 5.60 -4.96
N ALA A 181 3.91 4.97 -3.79
CA ALA A 181 4.90 3.94 -3.51
C ALA A 181 4.23 2.59 -3.26
N ARG A 182 4.72 1.58 -3.98
CA ARG A 182 4.50 0.19 -3.61
C ARG A 182 5.28 -0.14 -2.36
N MET A 183 4.58 -0.67 -1.35
CA MET A 183 5.13 -0.98 -0.03
C MET A 183 4.88 -2.45 0.32
N ALA A 184 5.82 -3.05 1.05
CA ALA A 184 5.64 -4.33 1.69
C ALA A 184 4.73 -4.15 2.90
N ASP A 185 5.13 -3.29 3.82
CA ASP A 185 4.43 -2.86 5.03
C ASP A 185 4.66 -1.36 5.27
N LEU A 186 3.98 -0.78 6.26
CA LEU A 186 4.31 0.56 6.75
C LEU A 186 5.36 0.54 7.86
N THR A 187 6.04 -0.59 8.18
CA THR A 187 7.02 -0.61 9.29
C THR A 187 8.21 0.32 9.07
N HIS A 188 8.40 0.79 7.83
CA HIS A 188 9.32 1.87 7.46
C HIS A 188 8.69 3.28 7.63
N THR A 189 7.70 3.44 8.52
CA THR A 189 6.94 4.69 8.75
C THR A 189 7.83 5.91 8.94
N GLN A 190 8.96 5.78 9.64
CA GLN A 190 9.89 6.89 9.88
C GLN A 190 10.38 7.56 8.58
N HIS A 191 10.51 6.78 7.50
CA HIS A 191 10.88 7.34 6.21
C HIS A 191 9.70 8.03 5.52
N MET A 192 8.47 7.58 5.78
CA MET A 192 7.25 8.15 5.21
C MET A 192 6.88 9.45 5.91
N GLU A 193 6.93 9.49 7.25
CA GLU A 193 6.81 10.72 8.05
C GLU A 193 7.84 11.77 7.59
N ARG A 194 9.05 11.32 7.22
CA ARG A 194 10.06 12.21 6.66
C ARG A 194 9.70 12.72 5.26
N VAL A 195 9.11 11.91 4.39
CA VAL A 195 8.63 12.37 3.07
C VAL A 195 7.50 13.39 3.24
N GLU A 196 6.55 13.11 4.14
CA GLU A 196 5.42 14.01 4.42
C GLU A 196 5.87 15.32 5.07
N SER A 197 6.82 15.28 6.01
CA SER A 197 7.39 16.51 6.62
C SER A 197 8.17 17.38 5.63
N LEU A 198 8.57 16.83 4.46
CA LEU A 198 9.13 17.59 3.35
C LEU A 198 8.06 18.17 2.41
N GLY A 199 6.77 18.01 2.76
CA GLY A 199 5.64 18.57 2.02
C GLY A 199 5.26 17.76 0.78
N ILE A 200 5.71 16.50 0.68
CA ILE A 200 5.38 15.60 -0.43
C ILE A 200 4.31 14.61 0.06
N PRO A 201 3.05 14.72 -0.38
CA PRO A 201 2.01 13.75 -0.07
C PRO A 201 2.39 12.33 -0.51
N PHE A 202 2.02 11.36 0.32
CA PHE A 202 2.38 9.97 0.13
C PHE A 202 1.14 9.09 -0.07
N VAL A 203 1.18 8.20 -1.07
CA VAL A 203 0.15 7.19 -1.33
C VAL A 203 0.79 5.81 -1.20
N PRO A 204 0.60 5.11 -0.07
CA PRO A 204 1.04 3.73 0.06
C PRO A 204 0.16 2.82 -0.79
N THR A 205 0.77 1.92 -1.54
CA THR A 205 0.05 0.91 -2.31
C THR A 205 0.43 -0.49 -1.83
N PHE A 206 -0.60 -1.26 -1.47
CA PHE A 206 -0.47 -2.65 -1.03
C PHE A 206 -0.99 -3.60 -2.10
N ILE A 207 -0.72 -3.29 -3.37
CA ILE A 207 -1.19 -4.05 -4.53
C ILE A 207 -0.85 -5.56 -4.46
N ASP A 208 0.18 -5.96 -3.69
CA ASP A 208 0.48 -7.39 -3.46
C ASP A 208 -0.46 -8.09 -2.48
N ALA A 209 -1.06 -7.33 -1.57
CA ALA A 209 -1.99 -7.83 -0.56
C ALA A 209 -3.38 -8.12 -1.14
N GLU A 210 -3.67 -7.64 -2.35
CA GLU A 210 -4.86 -8.01 -3.10
C GLU A 210 -4.95 -9.53 -3.26
N PRO A 211 -6.02 -10.18 -2.77
CA PRO A 211 -6.15 -11.63 -2.79
C PRO A 211 -6.41 -12.16 -4.20
N HIS A 212 -6.97 -11.33 -5.08
CA HIS A 212 -7.25 -11.67 -6.48
C HIS A 212 -6.39 -10.84 -7.45
N TYR A 213 -6.00 -11.41 -8.60
CA TYR A 213 -5.18 -10.68 -9.57
C TYR A 213 -5.93 -9.47 -10.18
N MET A 214 -7.26 -9.54 -10.31
CA MET A 214 -8.09 -8.40 -10.73
C MET A 214 -8.10 -7.26 -9.71
N GLY A 215 -7.95 -7.55 -8.41
CA GLY A 215 -7.79 -6.50 -7.40
C GLY A 215 -6.54 -5.65 -7.66
N ARG A 216 -5.47 -6.27 -8.19
CA ARG A 216 -4.28 -5.53 -8.63
C ARG A 216 -4.55 -4.59 -9.80
N VAL A 217 -5.44 -4.99 -10.71
CA VAL A 217 -5.87 -4.16 -11.84
C VAL A 217 -6.73 -3.00 -11.34
N ALA A 218 -7.56 -3.23 -10.31
CA ALA A 218 -8.43 -2.21 -9.73
C ALA A 218 -7.68 -1.02 -9.12
N TRP A 219 -6.41 -1.15 -8.74
CA TRP A 219 -5.56 0.00 -8.35
C TRP A 219 -5.42 1.06 -9.45
N LEU A 220 -5.70 0.71 -10.71
CA LEU A 220 -5.82 1.67 -11.81
C LEU A 220 -6.95 2.69 -11.57
N LEU A 221 -8.03 2.31 -10.87
CA LEU A 221 -9.12 3.22 -10.51
C LEU A 221 -8.62 4.35 -9.60
N LEU A 222 -7.78 4.03 -8.61
CA LEU A 222 -7.15 5.03 -7.77
C LEU A 222 -6.19 5.92 -8.56
N MET A 223 -5.44 5.37 -9.52
CA MET A 223 -4.62 6.18 -10.43
C MET A 223 -5.48 7.10 -11.29
N GLY A 224 -6.67 6.64 -11.73
CA GLY A 224 -7.68 7.44 -12.41
C GLY A 224 -8.13 8.63 -11.56
N LEU A 225 -8.53 8.39 -10.31
CA LEU A 225 -8.93 9.45 -9.37
C LEU A 225 -7.81 10.48 -9.13
N LEU A 226 -6.56 10.01 -8.95
CA LEU A 226 -5.42 10.91 -8.75
C LEU A 226 -5.15 11.78 -9.97
N THR A 227 -5.36 11.27 -11.18
CA THR A 227 -4.94 11.91 -12.42
C THR A 227 -6.07 12.60 -13.20
N GLY A 228 -7.32 12.47 -12.75
CA GLY A 228 -8.52 12.94 -13.46
C GLY A 228 -8.79 12.12 -14.73
N LYS A 229 -8.59 10.80 -14.63
CA LYS A 229 -8.66 9.80 -15.71
C LYS A 229 -9.57 8.63 -15.33
N GLU A 230 -10.62 8.89 -14.58
CA GLU A 230 -11.56 7.90 -14.08
C GLU A 230 -12.22 7.12 -15.22
N ALA A 231 -12.70 7.81 -16.25
CA ALA A 231 -13.35 7.16 -17.39
C ALA A 231 -12.39 6.21 -18.14
N GLU A 232 -11.13 6.61 -18.32
CA GLU A 232 -10.09 5.77 -18.92
C GLU A 232 -9.74 4.59 -18.02
N ALA A 233 -9.68 4.78 -16.69
CA ALA A 233 -9.44 3.72 -15.73
C ALA A 233 -10.57 2.68 -15.73
N ASP A 234 -11.83 3.11 -15.67
CA ASP A 234 -13.01 2.25 -15.74
C ASP A 234 -13.06 1.46 -17.04
N ALA A 235 -12.78 2.13 -18.16
CA ALA A 235 -12.74 1.48 -19.47
C ALA A 235 -11.65 0.41 -19.54
N PHE A 236 -10.47 0.67 -18.99
CA PHE A 236 -9.38 -0.28 -18.97
C PHE A 236 -9.69 -1.49 -18.07
N VAL A 237 -10.19 -1.26 -16.84
CA VAL A 237 -10.57 -2.35 -15.93
C VAL A 237 -11.63 -3.25 -16.56
N ARG A 238 -12.65 -2.67 -17.19
CA ARG A 238 -13.68 -3.42 -17.90
C ARG A 238 -13.12 -4.22 -19.08
N MET A 239 -12.26 -3.61 -19.90
CA MET A 239 -11.60 -4.30 -21.02
C MET A 239 -10.79 -5.51 -20.53
N VAL A 240 -10.04 -5.36 -19.43
CA VAL A 240 -9.28 -6.48 -18.85
C VAL A 240 -10.21 -7.58 -18.34
N ALA A 241 -11.31 -7.23 -17.67
CA ALA A 241 -12.28 -8.21 -17.18
C ALA A 241 -12.92 -9.02 -18.32
N GLU A 242 -13.34 -8.34 -19.39
CA GLU A 242 -13.90 -8.98 -20.58
C GLU A 242 -12.90 -9.93 -21.25
N GLU A 243 -11.63 -9.52 -21.38
CA GLU A 243 -10.59 -10.36 -21.96
C GLU A 243 -10.25 -11.56 -21.07
N VAL A 244 -10.24 -11.38 -19.75
CA VAL A 244 -10.09 -12.47 -18.79
C VAL A 244 -11.20 -13.51 -18.94
N ASP A 245 -12.46 -13.08 -19.04
CA ASP A 245 -13.60 -14.00 -19.20
C ASP A 245 -13.57 -14.72 -20.56
N ARG A 246 -13.11 -14.04 -21.61
CA ARG A 246 -12.87 -14.66 -22.91
C ARG A 246 -11.78 -15.75 -22.82
N LEU A 247 -10.66 -15.45 -22.17
CA LEU A 247 -9.54 -16.38 -22.01
C LEU A 247 -9.91 -17.58 -21.12
N LYS A 248 -10.68 -17.37 -20.05
CA LYS A 248 -11.21 -18.44 -19.20
C LYS A 248 -12.09 -19.40 -19.99
N SER A 249 -12.95 -18.87 -20.85
CA SER A 249 -13.81 -19.67 -21.71
C SER A 249 -13.00 -20.56 -22.67
N LEU A 250 -11.94 -20.01 -23.28
CA LEU A 250 -11.02 -20.77 -24.13
C LEU A 250 -10.20 -21.81 -23.35
N ALA A 251 -9.76 -21.49 -22.14
CA ALA A 251 -9.02 -22.41 -21.28
C ALA A 251 -9.88 -23.60 -20.83
N ALA A 252 -11.18 -23.38 -20.60
CA ALA A 252 -12.11 -24.44 -20.22
C ALA A 252 -12.28 -25.53 -21.30
N GLU A 253 -12.03 -25.21 -22.57
CA GLU A 253 -12.04 -26.18 -23.68
C GLU A 253 -10.78 -27.06 -23.72
N GLN A 254 -9.72 -26.68 -23.01
CA GLN A 254 -8.47 -27.43 -22.97
C GLN A 254 -8.50 -28.51 -21.86
N PRO A 255 -7.74 -29.61 -22.01
CA PRO A 255 -7.59 -30.60 -20.94
C PRO A 255 -6.99 -29.96 -19.68
N ARG A 256 -7.60 -30.25 -18.53
CA ARG A 256 -7.09 -29.79 -17.23
C ARG A 256 -5.70 -30.38 -16.96
N ARG A 257 -4.77 -29.55 -16.45
CA ARG A 257 -3.39 -29.96 -16.15
C ARG A 257 -2.99 -29.60 -14.72
N SER A 258 -2.22 -30.48 -14.09
CA SER A 258 -1.51 -30.16 -12.86
C SER A 258 -0.26 -29.34 -13.21
N VAL A 259 -0.10 -28.18 -12.58
CA VAL A 259 0.98 -27.23 -12.84
C VAL A 259 1.66 -26.80 -11.56
N LEU A 260 2.97 -26.59 -11.63
CA LEU A 260 3.75 -26.02 -10.54
C LEU A 260 4.12 -24.58 -10.89
N TRP A 261 3.79 -23.64 -10.01
CA TRP A 261 4.31 -22.27 -10.10
C TRP A 261 5.51 -22.09 -9.17
N ALA A 262 6.63 -21.67 -9.75
CA ALA A 262 7.84 -21.36 -9.02
C ALA A 262 8.50 -20.11 -9.61
N TRP A 263 9.12 -19.32 -8.74
CA TRP A 263 9.95 -18.20 -9.17
C TRP A 263 11.41 -18.44 -8.80
N TYR A 264 12.31 -17.98 -9.66
CA TYR A 264 13.74 -18.11 -9.44
C TYR A 264 14.22 -17.02 -8.48
N ARG A 265 14.80 -17.42 -7.35
CA ARG A 265 15.43 -16.48 -6.42
C ARG A 265 16.84 -16.19 -6.91
N SER A 266 17.03 -15.03 -7.53
CA SER A 266 18.27 -14.62 -8.20
C SER A 266 19.54 -14.80 -7.35
N ALA A 267 19.42 -14.71 -6.02
CA ALA A 267 20.54 -14.77 -5.08
C ALA A 267 20.89 -16.17 -4.52
N GLY A 268 20.39 -17.29 -5.07
CA GLY A 268 20.62 -18.57 -4.39
C GLY A 268 20.54 -19.88 -5.16
N ASN A 269 20.46 -19.88 -6.49
CA ASN A 269 20.24 -21.10 -7.30
C ASN A 269 19.09 -21.97 -6.75
N ARG A 270 18.01 -21.32 -6.29
CA ARG A 270 16.85 -21.95 -5.66
C ARG A 270 15.58 -21.47 -6.35
N TRP A 271 14.67 -22.41 -6.56
CA TRP A 271 13.30 -22.14 -6.94
C TRP A 271 12.45 -22.05 -5.68
N ALA A 272 11.69 -20.97 -5.56
CA ALA A 272 10.69 -20.84 -4.52
C ALA A 272 9.33 -21.16 -5.12
N VAL A 273 8.76 -22.28 -4.69
CA VAL A 273 7.38 -22.64 -4.98
C VAL A 273 6.49 -21.85 -4.04
N THR A 274 5.53 -21.12 -4.57
CA THR A 274 4.58 -20.36 -3.77
C THR A 274 3.17 -20.57 -4.30
N GLN A 275 2.26 -21.00 -3.44
CA GLN A 275 0.83 -20.89 -3.70
C GLN A 275 0.35 -19.59 -3.03
N ARG A 276 0.13 -18.56 -3.83
CA ARG A 276 -0.42 -17.27 -3.39
C ARG A 276 -1.82 -17.11 -3.97
N ASN A 277 -2.74 -16.47 -3.25
CA ASN A 277 -4.15 -16.35 -3.65
C ASN A 277 -4.31 -15.81 -5.08
N ALA A 278 -3.64 -14.71 -5.44
CA ALA A 278 -3.76 -14.11 -6.76
C ALA A 278 -3.20 -15.01 -7.90
N ILE A 279 -2.09 -15.71 -7.65
CA ILE A 279 -1.48 -16.61 -8.65
C ILE A 279 -2.28 -17.91 -8.75
N ALA A 280 -2.80 -18.42 -7.64
CA ALA A 280 -3.68 -19.58 -7.61
C ALA A 280 -4.98 -19.30 -8.39
N ALA A 281 -5.52 -18.08 -8.31
CA ALA A 281 -6.65 -17.66 -9.12
C ALA A 281 -6.31 -17.70 -10.62
N LEU A 282 -5.17 -17.13 -11.06
CA LEU A 282 -4.73 -17.22 -12.46
C LEU A 282 -4.60 -18.67 -12.96
N ILE A 283 -4.03 -19.56 -12.14
CA ILE A 283 -3.85 -20.97 -12.51
C ILE A 283 -5.20 -21.68 -12.63
N ARG A 284 -6.13 -21.43 -11.70
CA ARG A 284 -7.49 -21.98 -11.76
C ARG A 284 -8.23 -21.49 -13.00
N ASP A 285 -8.12 -20.20 -13.31
CA ASP A 285 -8.76 -19.57 -14.47
C ASP A 285 -8.16 -20.04 -15.80
N ALA A 286 -6.90 -20.45 -15.81
CA ALA A 286 -6.26 -21.14 -16.93
C ALA A 286 -6.63 -22.63 -17.04
N ASN A 287 -7.69 -23.07 -16.34
CA ASN A 287 -8.15 -24.46 -16.25
C ASN A 287 -7.05 -25.44 -15.81
N ALA A 288 -6.25 -25.04 -14.83
CA ALA A 288 -5.21 -25.88 -14.23
C ALA A 288 -5.43 -26.06 -12.71
N GLU A 289 -4.73 -27.04 -12.14
CA GLU A 289 -4.66 -27.31 -10.71
C GLU A 289 -3.23 -27.22 -10.21
N LEU A 290 -3.08 -26.78 -8.96
CA LEU A 290 -1.81 -26.53 -8.28
C LEU A 290 -1.31 -27.76 -7.51
#